data_AF-A0A7C2L9P1-F1
#
_entry.id   AF-A0A7C2L9P1-F1
#
_cell.length_a   1.000
_cell.length_b   1.000
_cell.length_c   1.000
_cell.angle_alpha   90.00
_cell.angle_beta   90.00
_cell.angle_gamma   90.00
#
_symmetry.space_group_name_H-M   'P 1'
#
loop_
_entity.id
_entity.type
_entity.pdbx_description
1 polymer ?
#
loop_
_entity_poly.entity_id
_entity_poly.type
_entity_poly.pdbx_seq_one_letter_code
_entity_poly.pdbx_strand_id
1 'polypeptide(L)'
;MARKRVVRATTSARYMLKMYRLFGVQAPPEIVQTVVSGMNAERERGFGPYHQAWRAIQNEEWFAALPRGMRGMVKAALNYGLKALEKKMPDEAILAHFTSVIGLPADLARNVLDFVKGYRTPPAGA
;
A
#
# COMPACT_ATOMS: atom_id res chain seq x y z
N MET A 1 4.05 17.13 -15.47
CA MET A 1 4.00 15.83 -14.76
C MET A 1 3.21 15.98 -13.46
N ALA A 2 2.22 15.12 -13.20
CA ALA A 2 1.48 15.15 -11.94
C ALA A 2 2.45 14.94 -10.75
N ARG A 3 2.45 15.86 -9.78
CA ARG A 3 3.28 15.75 -8.58
C ARG A 3 2.98 14.42 -7.89
N LYS A 4 4.02 13.64 -7.58
CA LYS A 4 3.92 12.36 -6.86
C LYS A 4 3.11 12.57 -5.58
N ARG A 5 2.01 11.83 -5.42
CA ARG A 5 1.20 11.89 -4.18
C ARG A 5 2.03 11.30 -3.04
N VAL A 6 2.34 12.14 -2.04
CA VAL A 6 3.05 11.76 -0.82
C VAL A 6 2.04 11.70 0.32
N VAL A 7 2.06 10.61 1.09
CA VAL A 7 1.29 10.49 2.33
C VAL A 7 1.93 11.42 3.37
N ARG A 8 1.15 12.34 3.92
CA ARG A 8 1.53 13.30 4.97
C ARG A 8 0.48 13.25 6.07
N ALA A 9 0.79 13.84 7.23
CA ALA A 9 -0.18 13.98 8.32
C ALA A 9 -1.52 14.61 7.86
N THR A 10 -1.48 15.51 6.87
CA THR A 10 -2.67 16.17 6.32
C THR A 10 -3.41 15.38 5.24
N THR A 11 -2.93 14.19 4.82
CA THR A 11 -3.55 13.41 3.73
C THR A 11 -4.98 12.99 4.06
N SER A 12 -5.22 12.51 5.28
CA SER A 12 -6.55 12.13 5.77
C SER A 12 -7.51 13.33 5.78
N ALA A 13 -7.11 14.44 6.39
CA ALA A 13 -7.91 15.67 6.45
C ALA A 13 -8.24 16.23 5.05
N ARG A 14 -7.29 16.19 4.11
CA ARG A 14 -7.52 16.63 2.72
C ARG A 14 -8.47 15.70 1.96
N TYR A 15 -8.42 14.40 2.23
CA TYR A 15 -9.38 13.45 1.69
C TYR A 15 -10.78 13.72 2.23
N MET A 16 -10.92 13.86 3.56
CA MET A 16 -12.20 14.17 4.20
C MET A 16 -12.78 15.50 3.71
N LEU A 17 -11.98 16.56 3.61
CA LEU A 17 -12.43 17.85 3.07
C LEU A 17 -12.95 17.72 1.63
N LYS A 18 -12.29 16.90 0.80
CA LYS A 18 -12.74 16.65 -0.57
C LYS A 18 -14.09 15.93 -0.58
N MET A 19 -14.27 14.90 0.25
CA MET A 19 -15.53 14.16 0.31
C MET A 19 -16.66 15.01 0.90
N TYR A 20 -16.37 15.82 1.93
CA TYR A 20 -17.34 16.76 2.50
C TYR A 20 -17.86 17.75 1.44
N ARG A 21 -16.97 18.31 0.59
CA ARG A 21 -17.39 19.18 -0.53
C ARG A 21 -18.23 18.47 -1.58
N LEU A 22 -18.00 17.17 -1.79
CA LEU A 22 -18.70 16.38 -2.80
C LEU A 22 -20.14 16.05 -2.34
N PHE A 23 -20.31 15.72 -1.06
CA PHE A 23 -21.59 15.27 -0.51
C PHE A 23 -22.36 16.36 0.26
N GLY A 24 -21.72 17.49 0.58
CA GLY A 24 -22.26 18.55 1.43
C GLY A 24 -23.51 19.27 0.90
N VAL A 25 -23.88 19.07 -0.37
CA VAL A 25 -25.10 19.64 -0.97
C VAL A 25 -26.26 18.63 -0.96
N GLN A 26 -25.99 17.36 -0.65
CA GLN A 26 -26.92 16.25 -0.86
C GLN A 26 -27.61 15.77 0.42
N ALA A 27 -27.10 16.14 1.60
CA ALA A 27 -27.60 15.68 2.88
C ALA A 27 -27.25 16.66 4.01
N PRO A 28 -27.96 16.59 5.15
CA PRO A 28 -27.60 17.31 6.38
C PRO A 28 -26.12 17.11 6.77
N PRO A 29 -25.44 18.14 7.32
CA PRO A 29 -24.02 18.11 7.64
C PRO A 29 -23.60 16.92 8.52
N GLU A 30 -24.44 16.51 9.45
CA GLU A 30 -24.19 15.42 10.41
C GLU A 30 -24.11 14.06 9.71
N ILE A 31 -25.00 13.85 8.73
CA ILE A 31 -25.01 12.63 7.90
C ILE A 31 -23.77 12.62 7.01
N VAL A 32 -23.43 13.76 6.39
CA VAL A 32 -22.24 13.89 5.55
C VAL A 32 -20.97 13.60 6.35
N GLN A 33 -20.85 14.15 7.57
CA GLN A 33 -19.69 13.89 8.43
C GLN A 33 -19.55 12.41 8.79
N THR A 34 -20.66 11.74 9.10
CA THR A 34 -20.68 10.30 9.39
C THR A 34 -20.22 9.48 8.19
N VAL A 35 -20.78 9.75 7.00
CA VAL A 35 -20.43 9.06 5.75
C VAL A 35 -18.96 9.28 5.40
N VAL A 36 -18.49 10.53 5.44
CA VAL A 36 -17.10 10.87 5.10
C VAL A 36 -16.12 10.22 6.07
N SER A 37 -16.44 10.17 7.36
CA SER A 37 -15.61 9.50 8.37
C SER A 37 -15.55 7.99 8.12
N GLY A 38 -16.68 7.35 7.78
CA GLY A 38 -16.73 5.94 7.39
C GLY A 38 -15.90 5.65 6.13
N MET A 39 -16.02 6.48 5.10
CA MET A 39 -15.21 6.35 3.87
C MET A 39 -13.70 6.48 4.16
N ASN A 40 -13.31 7.38 5.05
CA ASN A 40 -11.92 7.53 5.44
C ASN A 40 -11.42 6.33 6.24
N ALA A 41 -12.23 5.79 7.16
CA ALA A 41 -11.90 4.57 7.90
C ALA A 41 -11.69 3.37 6.97
N GLU A 42 -12.58 3.18 5.99
CA GLU A 42 -12.43 2.12 4.98
C GLU A 42 -11.21 2.32 4.10
N ARG A 43 -10.92 3.58 3.71
CA ARG A 43 -9.69 3.92 3.00
C ARG A 43 -8.45 3.55 3.81
N GLU A 44 -8.40 3.91 5.09
CA GLU A 44 -7.25 3.61 5.95
C GLU A 44 -7.13 2.11 6.23
N ARG A 45 -8.24 1.39 6.42
CA ARG A 45 -8.28 -0.08 6.54
C ARG A 45 -7.71 -0.76 5.30
N GLY A 46 -8.09 -0.30 4.11
CA GLY A 46 -7.63 -0.87 2.84
C GLY A 46 -6.19 -0.47 2.47
N PHE A 47 -5.78 0.77 2.73
CA PHE A 47 -4.47 1.31 2.33
C PHE A 47 -3.37 1.12 3.39
N GLY A 48 -3.74 1.13 4.66
CA GLY A 48 -2.82 1.11 5.81
C GLY A 48 -1.82 -0.03 5.77
N PRO A 49 -2.23 -1.30 5.62
CA PRO A 49 -1.32 -2.45 5.59
C PRO A 49 -0.25 -2.33 4.49
N TYR A 50 -0.64 -1.93 3.28
CA TYR A 50 0.30 -1.72 2.16
C TYR A 50 1.25 -0.56 2.42
N HIS A 51 0.75 0.53 3.03
CA HIS A 51 1.61 1.66 3.34
C HIS A 51 2.64 1.32 4.42
N GLN A 52 2.22 0.63 5.47
CA GLN A 52 3.10 0.17 6.55
C GLN A 52 4.17 -0.79 6.00
N ALA A 53 3.77 -1.78 5.20
CA ALA A 53 4.72 -2.70 4.57
C ALA A 53 5.72 -1.96 3.67
N TRP A 54 5.25 -0.95 2.93
CA TRP A 54 6.13 -0.11 2.12
C TRP A 54 7.11 0.72 2.97
N ARG A 55 6.72 1.14 4.18
CA ARG A 55 7.64 1.83 5.09
C ARG A 55 8.63 0.86 5.73
N ALA A 56 8.20 -0.36 6.03
CA ALA A 56 9.05 -1.39 6.60
C ALA A 56 10.12 -1.85 5.60
N ILE A 57 9.75 -2.15 4.35
CA ILE A 57 10.72 -2.59 3.33
C ILE A 57 11.76 -1.51 3.00
N GLN A 58 11.42 -0.23 3.23
CA GLN A 58 12.35 0.88 3.03
C GLN A 58 13.51 0.90 4.04
N ASN A 59 13.37 0.19 5.16
CA ASN A 59 14.40 0.07 6.19
C ASN A 59 15.34 -1.12 5.95
N GLU A 60 15.05 -1.97 4.96
CA GLU A 60 15.91 -3.09 4.57
C GLU A 60 17.22 -2.59 3.93
N GLU A 61 18.36 -3.14 4.35
CA GLU A 61 19.68 -2.73 3.85
C GLU A 61 19.81 -2.92 2.34
N TRP A 62 19.32 -4.06 1.83
CA TRP A 62 19.34 -4.34 0.39
C TRP A 62 18.46 -3.36 -0.39
N PHE A 63 17.37 -2.87 0.20
CA PHE A 63 16.50 -1.89 -0.46
C PHE A 63 17.18 -0.51 -0.56
N ALA A 64 17.93 -0.13 0.48
CA ALA A 64 18.67 1.13 0.50
C ALA A 64 19.70 1.22 -0.65
N ALA A 65 20.34 0.10 -0.97
CA ALA A 65 21.30 -0.04 -2.06
C ALA A 65 20.67 -0.01 -3.47
N LEU A 66 19.35 -0.17 -3.61
CA LEU A 66 18.71 -0.25 -4.92
C LEU A 66 18.68 1.08 -5.68
N PRO A 67 18.92 1.05 -7.00
CA PRO A 67 18.67 2.17 -7.90
C PRO A 67 17.22 2.66 -7.78
N ARG A 68 17.01 3.98 -7.86
CA ARG A 68 15.67 4.59 -7.72
C ARG A 68 14.63 4.03 -8.70
N GLY A 69 15.05 3.64 -9.91
CA GLY A 69 14.18 3.03 -10.92
C GLY A 69 13.60 1.68 -10.49
N MET A 70 14.38 0.86 -9.77
CA MET A 70 13.98 -0.47 -9.30
C MET A 70 12.99 -0.41 -8.13
N ARG A 71 13.04 0.66 -7.32
CA ARG A 71 12.17 0.82 -6.14
C ARG A 71 10.69 0.87 -6.50
N GLY A 72 10.34 1.36 -7.70
CA GLY A 72 8.96 1.35 -8.19
C GLY A 72 8.43 -0.06 -8.43
N MET A 73 9.25 -0.92 -9.03
CA MET A 73 8.94 -2.33 -9.29
C MET A 73 8.86 -3.13 -7.99
N VAL A 74 9.77 -2.89 -7.05
CA VAL A 74 9.71 -3.49 -5.71
C VAL A 74 8.40 -3.12 -5.00
N LYS A 75 7.95 -1.85 -5.11
CA LYS A 75 6.66 -1.44 -4.54
C LYS A 75 5.49 -2.21 -5.16
N ALA A 76 5.51 -2.39 -6.47
CA ALA A 76 4.46 -3.14 -7.17
C ALA A 76 4.46 -4.61 -6.73
N ALA A 77 5.63 -5.24 -6.66
CA ALA A 77 5.80 -6.61 -6.21
C ALA A 77 5.37 -6.80 -4.75
N LEU A 78 5.76 -5.90 -3.86
CA LEU A 78 5.30 -5.90 -2.46
C LEU A 78 3.78 -5.92 -2.36
N ASN A 79 3.10 -5.00 -3.07
CA ASN A 79 1.65 -4.91 -3.03
C ASN A 79 0.98 -6.16 -3.59
N TYR A 80 1.50 -6.71 -4.69
CA TYR A 80 0.99 -7.95 -5.26
C TYR A 80 1.21 -9.13 -4.30
N GLY A 81 2.42 -9.27 -3.74
CA GLY A 81 2.79 -10.34 -2.83
C GLY A 81 1.90 -10.38 -1.59
N LEU A 82 1.65 -9.24 -0.95
CA LEU A 82 0.72 -9.15 0.18
C LEU A 82 -0.68 -9.67 -0.17
N LYS A 83 -1.21 -9.27 -1.33
CA LYS A 83 -2.53 -9.71 -1.80
C LYS A 83 -2.55 -11.18 -2.21
N ALA A 84 -1.45 -11.68 -2.80
CA ALA A 84 -1.34 -13.05 -3.25
C ALA A 84 -1.22 -14.04 -2.07
N LEU A 85 -0.49 -13.67 -1.01
CA LEU A 85 -0.44 -14.46 0.23
C LEU A 85 -1.78 -14.46 0.97
N GLU A 86 -2.51 -13.34 1.00
CA GLU A 86 -3.89 -13.30 1.54
C GLU A 86 -4.80 -14.30 0.79
N LYS A 87 -4.59 -14.46 -0.52
CA LYS A 87 -5.28 -15.44 -1.38
C LYS A 87 -4.69 -16.86 -1.32
N LYS A 88 -3.67 -17.10 -0.50
CA LYS A 88 -2.96 -18.39 -0.37
C LYS A 88 -2.43 -18.93 -1.70
N MET A 89 -1.95 -18.04 -2.57
CA MET A 89 -1.29 -18.45 -3.82
C MET A 89 0.05 -19.13 -3.52
N PRO A 90 0.47 -20.12 -4.33
CA PRO A 90 1.76 -20.77 -4.15
C PRO A 90 2.91 -19.81 -4.45
N ASP A 91 4.01 -19.95 -3.72
CA ASP A 91 5.19 -19.10 -3.82
C ASP A 91 5.77 -19.05 -5.24
N GLU A 92 5.74 -20.18 -5.97
CA GLU A 92 6.23 -20.24 -7.35
C GLU A 92 5.42 -19.34 -8.28
N ALA A 93 4.09 -19.28 -8.11
CA ALA A 93 3.24 -18.41 -8.91
C ALA A 93 3.48 -16.92 -8.59
N ILE A 94 3.77 -16.61 -7.33
CA ILE A 94 4.09 -15.24 -6.90
C ILE A 94 5.45 -14.82 -7.49
N LEU A 95 6.47 -15.67 -7.39
CA LEU A 95 7.78 -15.42 -8.00
C LEU A 95 7.70 -15.30 -9.51
N ALA A 96 6.93 -16.17 -10.18
CA ALA A 96 6.70 -16.10 -11.61
C ALA A 96 6.08 -14.76 -12.00
N HIS A 97 5.13 -14.25 -11.22
CA HIS A 97 4.53 -12.93 -11.48
C HIS A 97 5.55 -11.79 -11.27
N PHE A 98 6.37 -11.86 -10.22
CA PHE A 98 7.41 -10.85 -9.96
C PHE A 98 8.43 -10.74 -11.09
N THR A 99 8.85 -11.87 -11.66
CA THR A 99 9.87 -11.89 -12.71
C THR A 99 9.28 -11.62 -14.08
N SER A 100 8.17 -12.27 -14.45
CA SER A 100 7.62 -12.22 -15.81
C SER A 100 6.72 -11.01 -16.09
N VAL A 101 5.96 -10.54 -15.09
CA VAL A 101 5.00 -9.44 -15.27
C VAL A 101 5.55 -8.13 -14.76
N ILE A 102 6.14 -8.14 -13.56
CA ILE A 102 6.71 -6.92 -12.96
C ILE A 102 8.12 -6.63 -13.49
N GLY A 103 8.87 -7.66 -13.88
CA GLY A 103 10.22 -7.51 -14.43
C GLY A 103 11.31 -7.37 -13.38
N LEU A 104 11.10 -7.89 -12.17
CA LEU A 104 12.16 -7.93 -11.15
C LEU A 104 13.21 -9.00 -11.49
N PRO A 105 14.52 -8.72 -11.29
CA PRO A 105 15.54 -9.75 -11.27
C PRO A 105 15.21 -10.84 -10.25
N ALA A 106 15.58 -12.10 -10.55
CA ALA A 106 15.20 -13.25 -9.74
C ALA A 106 15.62 -13.13 -8.27
N ASP A 107 16.85 -12.66 -8.01
CA ASP A 107 17.36 -12.47 -6.65
C ASP A 107 16.55 -11.44 -5.87
N LEU A 108 16.20 -10.33 -6.53
CA LEU A 108 15.39 -9.28 -5.93
C LEU A 108 13.94 -9.72 -5.70
N ALA A 109 13.38 -10.51 -6.62
CA ALA A 109 12.06 -11.11 -6.47
C ALA A 109 11.98 -12.04 -5.25
N ARG A 110 13.04 -12.83 -4.99
CA ARG A 110 13.15 -13.67 -3.80
C ARG A 110 13.22 -12.84 -2.52
N ASN A 111 14.10 -11.83 -2.47
CA ASN A 111 14.20 -10.93 -1.32
C ASN A 111 12.85 -10.27 -0.98
N VAL A 112 12.09 -9.86 -2.01
CA VAL A 112 10.75 -9.30 -1.81
C VAL A 112 9.79 -10.36 -1.28
N LEU A 113 9.77 -11.57 -1.84
CA LEU A 113 8.88 -12.63 -1.36
C LEU A 113 9.20 -13.02 0.10
N ASP A 114 10.47 -13.18 0.43
CA ASP A 114 10.92 -13.51 1.78
C ASP A 114 10.53 -12.42 2.77
N PHE A 115 10.71 -11.14 2.39
CA PHE A 115 10.23 -10.01 3.17
C PHE A 115 8.72 -10.10 3.41
N VAL A 116 7.91 -10.32 2.37
CA VAL A 116 6.44 -10.37 2.47
C VAL A 116 6.00 -11.53 3.36
N LYS A 117 6.63 -12.70 3.27
CA LYS A 117 6.32 -13.87 4.12
C LYS A 117 6.71 -13.64 5.58
N GLY A 118 7.82 -12.96 5.84
CA GLY A 118 8.26 -12.56 7.17
C GLY A 118 7.47 -11.39 7.77
N TYR A 119 6.85 -10.57 6.91
CA TYR A 119 6.09 -9.39 7.31
C TYR A 119 4.77 -9.78 7.95
N ARG A 120 4.75 -9.88 9.28
CA ARG A 120 3.51 -9.89 10.05
C ARG A 120 3.01 -8.45 10.14
N THR A 121 1.90 -8.16 9.47
CA THR A 121 1.17 -6.91 9.72
C THR A 121 0.88 -6.84 11.23
N PRO A 122 1.35 -5.83 11.97
CA PRO A 122 0.95 -5.68 13.36
C PRO A 122 -0.58 -5.57 13.42
N PRO A 123 -1.23 -6.12 14.46
CA PRO A 123 -2.68 -6.05 14.58
C PRO A 123 -3.12 -4.60 14.46
N ALA A 124 -4.22 -4.37 13.73
CA ALA A 124 -4.79 -3.04 13.58
C ALA A 124 -5.29 -2.54 14.96
N GLY A 125 -4.43 -1.81 15.68
CA GLY A 125 -4.79 -1.15 16.95
C GLY A 125 -3.88 -1.47 18.14
N ALA A 126 -2.58 -1.26 18.02
CA ALA A 126 -1.69 -1.07 19.18
C ALA A 126 -1.30 0.40 19.29
#